data_AF-A0AB39XNN6-F1
#
_entry.id   AF-A0AB39XNN6-F1
#
_cell.length_a   1.000
_cell.length_b   1.000
_cell.length_c   1.000
_cell.angle_alpha   90.00
_cell.angle_beta   90.00
_cell.angle_gamma   90.00
#
_symmetry.space_group_name_H-M   'P 1'
#
loop_
_entity.id
_entity.type
_entity.pdbx_description
1 polymer ?
#
loop_
_entity_poly.entity_id
_entity_poly.type
_entity_poly.pdbx_seq_one_letter_code
_entity_poly.pdbx_strand_id
1 'polypeptide(L)'
;MYLVKNSPRALFAALIPLAIVEAVLLVFAIAGGQVTDPAGVPAPDQIVMFYAGRMAMNAAFLFAGHTVLRQCKMSSRFAYGLMGGVMAAASYGIAMRNHIQLGAPGDGTVLTIGLLPTIAGMIGGFLYGQFAGLVPVARAAGTTPHANAPAAPPAIVFDGPVQVRTSVAGIAIAALMPTVLATLLPYTLLPLLMHGFADKSTAHIFAAVIPAQTFMIMMVISVIPSSIFMLCVHHVARAMSRRRAWEYAAIGGVAAFACALLLALAVPLLSALLVPAAFCGALMGALYRRFAGLEPLPLPELVVASDPNALVSADHPSRHQHGVILSN
;
A
#
# COMPACT_ATOMS: atom_id res chain seq x y z
N MET A 1 -22.32 15.02 0.36
CA MET A 1 -21.62 13.97 1.14
C MET A 1 -21.33 12.80 0.21
N TYR A 2 -20.21 12.10 0.33
CA TYR A 2 -19.82 11.01 -0.59
C TYR A 2 -19.65 9.68 0.16
N LEU A 3 -19.91 8.57 -0.51
CA LEU A 3 -19.65 7.21 -0.02
C LEU A 3 -18.75 6.47 -1.00
N VAL A 4 -17.96 5.51 -0.50
CA VAL A 4 -17.20 4.61 -1.37
C VAL A 4 -18.16 3.65 -2.09
N LYS A 5 -17.98 3.47 -3.40
CA LYS A 5 -18.81 2.59 -4.23
C LYS A 5 -18.64 1.12 -3.83
N ASN A 6 -19.67 0.30 -4.05
CA ASN A 6 -19.49 -1.15 -4.07
C ASN A 6 -18.81 -1.55 -5.38
N SER A 7 -17.59 -2.07 -5.32
CA SER A 7 -16.85 -2.51 -6.50
C SER A 7 -16.19 -3.87 -6.26
N PRO A 8 -16.68 -4.96 -6.87
CA PRO A 8 -16.06 -6.28 -6.71
C PRO A 8 -14.65 -6.31 -7.30
N ARG A 9 -14.41 -5.57 -8.39
CA ARG A 9 -13.07 -5.42 -8.98
C ARG A 9 -12.09 -4.76 -8.01
N ALA A 10 -12.53 -3.72 -7.29
CA ALA A 10 -11.70 -3.09 -6.27
C ALA A 10 -11.47 -4.01 -5.07
N LEU A 11 -12.45 -4.84 -4.71
CA LEU A 11 -12.32 -5.85 -3.66
C LEU A 11 -11.25 -6.88 -3.99
N PHE A 12 -11.27 -7.43 -5.21
CA PHE A 12 -10.22 -8.37 -5.64
C PHE A 12 -8.83 -7.72 -5.66
N ALA A 13 -8.71 -6.48 -6.15
CA ALA A 13 -7.44 -5.76 -6.12
C ALA A 13 -6.94 -5.50 -4.68
N ALA A 14 -7.86 -5.21 -3.75
CA ALA A 14 -7.56 -4.99 -2.34
C ALA A 14 -7.14 -6.27 -1.60
N LEU A 15 -7.51 -7.45 -2.11
CA LEU A 15 -7.11 -8.74 -1.52
C LEU A 15 -5.71 -9.17 -1.95
N ILE A 16 -5.13 -8.60 -3.01
CA ILE A 16 -3.80 -9.00 -3.52
C ILE A 16 -2.71 -8.91 -2.43
N PRO A 17 -2.58 -7.80 -1.65
CA PRO A 17 -1.56 -7.73 -0.59
C PRO A 17 -1.72 -8.83 0.46
N LEU A 18 -2.96 -9.09 0.89
CA LEU A 18 -3.27 -10.17 1.83
C LEU A 18 -2.96 -11.54 1.22
N ALA A 19 -3.35 -11.77 -0.04
CA ALA A 19 -3.11 -13.03 -0.74
C ALA A 19 -1.62 -13.37 -0.83
N ILE A 20 -0.77 -12.37 -1.09
CA ILE A 20 0.69 -12.53 -1.14
C ILE A 20 1.22 -12.88 0.25
N VAL A 21 0.84 -12.11 1.29
CA VAL A 21 1.33 -12.34 2.64
C VAL A 21 0.89 -13.71 3.18
N GLU A 22 -0.38 -14.08 2.98
CA GLU A 22 -0.88 -15.40 3.38
C GLU A 22 -0.15 -16.51 2.64
N ALA A 23 0.13 -16.35 1.33
CA ALA A 23 0.87 -17.36 0.58
C ALA A 23 2.30 -17.52 1.11
N VAL A 24 2.98 -16.42 1.42
CA VAL A 24 4.33 -16.44 2.00
C VAL A 24 4.32 -17.11 3.38
N LEU A 25 3.38 -16.74 4.26
CA LEU A 25 3.25 -17.36 5.58
C LEU A 25 2.93 -18.85 5.49
N LEU A 26 2.09 -19.25 4.53
CA LEU A 26 1.77 -20.64 4.25
C LEU A 26 3.01 -21.43 3.81
N VAL A 27 3.80 -20.88 2.88
CA VAL A 27 5.05 -21.49 2.41
C VAL A 27 6.03 -21.65 3.56
N PHE A 28 6.19 -20.64 4.41
CA PHE A 28 7.03 -20.75 5.60
C PHE A 28 6.53 -21.81 6.58
N ALA A 29 5.22 -21.90 6.82
CA ALA A 29 4.64 -22.93 7.67
C ALA A 29 4.87 -24.34 7.12
N ILE A 30 4.71 -24.54 5.81
CA ILE A 30 5.00 -25.82 5.14
C ILE A 30 6.48 -26.15 5.24
N ALA A 31 7.36 -25.22 4.88
CA ALA A 31 8.81 -25.44 4.92
C ALA A 31 9.30 -25.73 6.34
N GLY A 32 8.78 -25.02 7.35
CA GLY A 32 9.06 -25.30 8.76
C GLY A 32 8.58 -26.68 9.18
N GLY A 33 7.32 -27.03 8.84
CA GLY A 33 6.74 -28.34 9.13
C GLY A 33 7.51 -29.49 8.48
N GLN A 34 7.94 -29.36 7.23
CA GLN A 34 8.76 -30.35 6.52
C GLN A 34 10.10 -30.64 7.23
N VAL A 35 10.58 -29.71 8.07
CA VAL A 35 11.82 -29.85 8.83
C VAL A 35 11.55 -30.37 10.24
N THR A 36 10.52 -29.86 10.93
CA THR A 36 10.27 -30.16 12.35
C THR A 36 9.36 -31.37 12.57
N ASP A 37 8.37 -31.58 11.70
CA ASP A 37 7.43 -32.69 11.77
C ASP A 37 6.92 -33.02 10.34
N PRO A 38 7.70 -33.77 9.53
CA PRO A 38 7.35 -34.07 8.15
C PRO A 38 6.03 -34.85 8.02
N ALA A 39 5.69 -35.67 9.02
CA ALA A 39 4.47 -36.47 9.03
C ALA A 39 3.22 -35.62 9.34
N GLY A 40 3.39 -34.49 10.01
CA GLY A 40 2.34 -33.52 10.31
C GLY A 40 2.03 -32.53 9.18
N VAL A 41 2.80 -32.52 8.09
CA VAL A 41 2.56 -31.59 6.98
C VAL A 41 1.33 -32.01 6.17
N PRO A 42 0.32 -31.13 6.01
CA PRO A 42 -0.91 -31.48 5.30
C PRO A 42 -0.69 -31.81 3.83
N ALA A 43 -1.59 -32.63 3.30
CA ALA A 43 -1.59 -32.94 1.88
C ALA A 43 -1.83 -31.69 1.01
N PRO A 44 -1.36 -31.65 -0.26
CA PRO A 44 -1.44 -30.46 -1.11
C PRO A 44 -2.85 -29.88 -1.29
N ASP A 45 -3.87 -30.73 -1.35
CA ASP A 45 -5.28 -30.36 -1.39
C ASP A 45 -5.75 -29.65 -0.10
N GLN A 46 -5.32 -30.16 1.06
CA GLN A 46 -5.59 -29.50 2.34
C GLN A 46 -4.89 -28.15 2.45
N ILE A 47 -3.66 -28.01 1.96
CA ILE A 47 -2.93 -26.74 1.89
C ILE A 47 -3.73 -25.70 1.08
N VAL A 48 -4.25 -26.11 -0.09
CA VAL A 48 -5.08 -25.24 -0.94
C VAL A 48 -6.38 -24.87 -0.22
N MET A 49 -7.02 -25.79 0.49
CA MET A 49 -8.22 -25.50 1.27
C MET A 49 -7.95 -24.51 2.41
N PHE A 50 -6.84 -24.64 3.15
CA PHE A 50 -6.47 -23.68 4.19
C PHE A 50 -6.23 -22.29 3.61
N TYR A 51 -5.50 -22.19 2.49
CA TYR A 51 -5.28 -20.93 1.81
C TYR A 51 -6.58 -20.28 1.33
N ALA A 52 -7.43 -21.05 0.65
CA ALA A 52 -8.73 -20.58 0.18
C ALA A 52 -9.63 -20.14 1.34
N GLY A 53 -9.65 -20.89 2.44
CA GLY A 53 -10.40 -20.57 3.67
C GLY A 53 -9.92 -19.25 4.30
N ARG A 54 -8.60 -19.05 4.42
CA ARG A 54 -8.01 -17.78 4.88
C ARG A 54 -8.40 -16.62 3.98
N MET A 55 -8.34 -16.80 2.67
CA MET A 55 -8.71 -15.76 1.72
C MET A 55 -10.20 -15.42 1.75
N ALA A 56 -11.06 -16.43 1.90
CA ALA A 56 -12.50 -16.23 2.06
C ALA A 56 -12.81 -15.46 3.35
N MET A 57 -12.15 -15.79 4.46
CA MET A 57 -12.28 -15.07 5.72
C MET A 57 -11.85 -13.60 5.56
N ASN A 58 -10.67 -13.35 5.00
CA ASN A 58 -10.17 -12.00 4.76
C ASN A 58 -11.14 -11.18 3.87
N ALA A 59 -11.68 -11.79 2.81
CA ALA A 59 -12.67 -11.14 1.95
C ALA A 59 -13.97 -10.79 2.70
N ALA A 60 -14.48 -11.71 3.52
CA ALA A 60 -15.69 -11.50 4.31
C ALA A 60 -15.51 -10.36 5.32
N PHE A 61 -14.40 -10.34 6.05
CA PHE A 61 -14.10 -9.27 7.01
C PHE A 61 -13.93 -7.91 6.34
N LEU A 62 -13.21 -7.84 5.20
CA LEU A 62 -13.00 -6.59 4.48
C LEU A 62 -14.32 -6.06 3.90
N PHE A 63 -15.20 -6.94 3.42
CA PHE A 63 -16.56 -6.59 2.99
C PHE A 63 -17.45 -6.10 4.15
N ALA A 64 -17.39 -6.77 5.30
CA ALA A 64 -18.10 -6.35 6.50
C ALA A 64 -17.63 -4.96 6.97
N GLY A 65 -16.32 -4.74 7.04
CA GLY A 65 -15.73 -3.46 7.40
C GLY A 65 -16.10 -2.33 6.44
N HIS A 66 -16.13 -2.60 5.13
CA HIS A 66 -16.66 -1.67 4.13
C HIS A 66 -18.12 -1.29 4.39
N THR A 67 -18.96 -2.27 4.72
CA THR A 67 -20.38 -2.03 5.03
C THR A 67 -20.55 -1.13 6.26
N VAL A 68 -19.77 -1.38 7.32
CA VAL A 68 -19.76 -0.55 8.54
C VAL A 68 -19.28 0.87 8.23
N LEU A 69 -18.17 1.05 7.50
CA LEU A 69 -17.69 2.39 7.13
C LEU A 69 -18.69 3.15 6.26
N ARG A 70 -19.42 2.48 5.38
CA ARG A 70 -20.51 3.09 4.61
C ARG A 70 -21.67 3.54 5.50
N GLN A 71 -22.05 2.75 6.50
CA GLN A 71 -23.08 3.11 7.48
C GLN A 71 -22.67 4.33 8.33
N CYS A 72 -21.40 4.37 8.76
CA CYS A 72 -20.80 5.51 9.46
C CYS A 72 -20.51 6.71 8.54
N LYS A 73 -20.82 6.60 7.24
CA LYS A 73 -20.61 7.62 6.21
C LYS A 73 -19.16 8.13 6.14
N MET A 74 -18.19 7.25 6.40
CA MET A 74 -16.77 7.55 6.31
C MET A 74 -16.25 7.18 4.91
N SER A 75 -15.64 8.15 4.22
CA SER A 75 -15.13 7.96 2.85
C SER A 75 -13.63 8.22 2.71
N SER A 76 -12.92 8.40 3.83
CA SER A 76 -11.49 8.69 3.80
C SER A 76 -10.69 7.41 3.52
N ARG A 77 -9.69 7.50 2.64
CA ARG A 77 -8.80 6.36 2.31
C ARG A 77 -8.06 5.84 3.55
N PHE A 78 -7.74 6.73 4.49
CA PHE A 78 -7.12 6.36 5.76
C PHE A 78 -8.05 5.53 6.64
N ALA A 79 -9.34 5.90 6.74
CA ALA A 79 -10.32 5.08 7.48
C ALA A 79 -10.44 3.68 6.86
N TYR A 80 -10.43 3.59 5.52
CA TYR A 80 -10.42 2.30 4.83
C TYR A 80 -9.14 1.50 5.08
N GLY A 81 -7.98 2.16 5.15
CA GLY A 81 -6.73 1.52 5.56
C GLY A 81 -6.79 0.98 6.99
N LEU A 82 -7.20 1.80 7.97
CA LEU A 82 -7.35 1.34 9.35
C LEU A 82 -8.34 0.18 9.47
N MET A 83 -9.49 0.28 8.78
CA MET A 83 -10.46 -0.81 8.72
C MET A 83 -9.83 -2.10 8.20
N GLY A 84 -9.11 -2.03 7.07
CA GLY A 84 -8.45 -3.20 6.51
C GLY A 84 -7.46 -3.84 7.48
N GLY A 85 -6.71 -3.04 8.24
CA GLY A 85 -5.80 -3.54 9.27
C GLY A 85 -6.52 -4.23 10.42
N VAL A 86 -7.53 -3.57 11.01
CA VAL A 86 -8.32 -4.14 12.11
C VAL A 86 -9.02 -5.43 11.67
N MET A 87 -9.58 -5.45 10.46
CA MET A 87 -10.25 -6.61 9.90
C MET A 87 -9.28 -7.78 9.67
N ALA A 88 -8.08 -7.52 9.16
CA ALA A 88 -7.06 -8.56 8.99
C ALA A 88 -6.52 -9.09 10.33
N ALA A 89 -6.31 -8.22 11.32
CA ALA A 89 -5.93 -8.61 12.68
C ALA A 89 -6.99 -9.51 13.33
N ALA A 90 -8.27 -9.12 13.22
CA ALA A 90 -9.40 -9.90 13.74
C ALA A 90 -9.52 -11.25 13.02
N SER A 91 -9.44 -11.26 11.69
CA SER A 91 -9.40 -12.47 10.86
C SER A 91 -8.26 -13.41 11.27
N TYR A 92 -7.06 -12.87 11.50
CA TYR A 92 -5.92 -13.64 11.97
C TYR A 92 -6.16 -14.25 13.36
N GLY A 93 -6.64 -13.47 14.32
CA GLY A 93 -6.96 -13.96 15.67
C GLY A 93 -8.02 -15.06 15.67
N ILE A 94 -9.06 -14.93 14.84
CA ILE A 94 -10.11 -15.94 14.69
C ILE A 94 -9.57 -17.20 14.01
N ALA A 95 -8.72 -17.05 12.99
CA ALA A 95 -8.11 -18.19 12.32
C ALA A 95 -7.18 -18.98 13.24
N MET A 96 -6.39 -18.30 14.08
CA MET A 96 -5.58 -18.97 15.11
C MET A 96 -6.46 -19.73 16.11
N ARG A 97 -7.52 -19.10 16.63
CA ARG A 97 -8.42 -19.72 17.61
C ARG A 97 -9.12 -20.97 17.08
N ASN A 98 -9.42 -21.00 15.78
CA ASN A 98 -10.14 -22.10 15.14
C ASN A 98 -9.23 -23.08 14.38
N HIS A 99 -7.90 -22.99 14.55
CA HIS A 99 -6.92 -23.86 13.87
C HIS A 99 -7.05 -23.87 12.33
N ILE A 100 -7.37 -22.70 11.74
CA ILE A 100 -7.50 -22.52 10.27
C ILE A 100 -6.13 -22.18 9.63
N GLN A 101 -5.04 -22.28 10.41
CA GLN A 101 -3.67 -22.03 9.96
C GLN A 101 -2.87 -23.34 10.00
N LEU A 102 -1.95 -23.51 9.03
CA LEU A 102 -1.12 -24.72 8.89
C LEU A 102 -0.16 -24.97 10.06
N GLY A 103 0.12 -23.96 10.89
CA GLY A 103 0.97 -24.10 12.06
C GLY A 103 0.60 -23.08 13.13
N ALA A 104 0.67 -23.49 14.39
CA ALA A 104 0.59 -22.56 15.50
C ALA A 104 1.84 -21.66 15.49
N PRO A 105 1.72 -20.35 15.78
CA PRO A 105 2.88 -19.52 16.02
C PRO A 105 3.74 -20.15 17.12
N GLY A 106 5.06 -20.20 16.93
CA GLY A 106 5.98 -20.57 18.00
C GLY A 106 5.86 -19.59 19.18
N ASP A 107 6.25 -20.03 20.37
CA ASP A 107 6.22 -19.20 21.57
C ASP A 107 6.93 -17.85 21.34
N GLY A 108 6.26 -16.76 21.69
CA GLY A 108 6.77 -15.40 21.50
C GLY A 108 6.66 -14.83 20.07
N THR A 109 6.13 -15.57 19.10
CA THR A 109 5.99 -15.10 17.69
C THR A 109 4.55 -14.71 17.29
N VAL A 110 3.58 -14.91 18.18
CA VAL A 110 2.15 -14.63 17.93
C VAL A 110 1.92 -13.18 17.47
N LEU A 111 2.55 -12.21 18.14
CA LEU A 111 2.42 -10.78 17.83
C LEU A 111 3.08 -10.42 16.49
N THR A 112 4.25 -10.98 16.22
CA THR A 112 5.06 -10.65 15.05
C THR A 112 4.47 -11.25 13.77
N ILE A 113 3.98 -12.49 13.83
CA ILE A 113 3.28 -13.12 12.70
C ILE A 113 1.94 -12.43 12.43
N GLY A 114 1.23 -11.95 13.46
CA GLY A 114 -0.02 -11.21 13.29
C GLY A 114 0.14 -9.81 12.68
N LEU A 115 1.32 -9.20 12.76
CA LEU A 115 1.54 -7.86 12.22
C LEU A 115 1.58 -7.83 10.69
N LEU A 116 2.15 -8.86 10.06
CA LEU A 116 2.25 -8.98 8.61
C LEU A 116 0.86 -8.95 7.93
N PRO A 117 -0.11 -9.81 8.31
CA PRO A 117 -1.48 -9.73 7.81
C PRO A 117 -2.15 -8.40 8.14
N THR A 118 -1.88 -7.82 9.31
CA THR A 118 -2.44 -6.52 9.71
C THR A 118 -1.99 -5.41 8.76
N ILE A 119 -0.70 -5.31 8.47
CA ILE A 119 -0.15 -4.34 7.53
C ILE A 119 -0.68 -4.61 6.12
N ALA A 120 -0.70 -5.87 5.67
CA ALA A 120 -1.26 -6.24 4.38
C ALA A 120 -2.75 -5.85 4.27
N GLY A 121 -3.50 -6.03 5.35
CA GLY A 121 -4.88 -5.56 5.50
C GLY A 121 -4.99 -4.05 5.40
N MET A 122 -4.09 -3.29 6.04
CA MET A 122 -4.08 -1.84 5.93
C MET A 122 -3.86 -1.36 4.50
N ILE A 123 -2.90 -1.99 3.80
CA ILE A 123 -2.65 -1.73 2.39
C ILE A 123 -3.89 -2.09 1.57
N GLY A 124 -4.44 -3.28 1.76
CA GLY A 124 -5.63 -3.76 1.06
C GLY A 124 -6.84 -2.84 1.21
N GLY A 125 -7.17 -2.48 2.45
CA GLY A 125 -8.25 -1.53 2.74
C GLY A 125 -8.02 -0.17 2.08
N PHE A 126 -6.80 0.38 2.16
CA PHE A 126 -6.44 1.62 1.48
C PHE A 126 -6.65 1.52 -0.05
N LEU A 127 -6.20 0.43 -0.67
CA LEU A 127 -6.38 0.16 -2.11
C LEU A 127 -7.86 0.06 -2.48
N TYR A 128 -8.68 -0.57 -1.64
CA TYR A 128 -10.12 -0.63 -1.84
C TYR A 128 -10.72 0.77 -1.90
N GLY A 129 -10.43 1.61 -0.90
CA GLY A 129 -10.89 3.00 -0.86
C GLY A 129 -10.36 3.86 -2.02
N GLN A 130 -9.20 3.51 -2.59
CA GLN A 130 -8.66 4.17 -3.78
C GLN A 130 -9.34 3.74 -5.07
N PHE A 131 -9.55 2.43 -5.29
CA PHE A 131 -10.03 1.89 -6.57
C PHE A 131 -11.55 1.79 -6.69
N ALA A 132 -12.27 1.70 -5.58
CA ALA A 132 -13.72 1.59 -5.62
C ALA A 132 -14.38 2.89 -6.13
N GLY A 133 -13.74 4.05 -5.90
CA GLY A 133 -14.28 5.35 -6.27
C GLY A 133 -15.39 5.83 -5.32
N LEU A 134 -15.88 7.05 -5.55
CA LEU A 134 -16.86 7.72 -4.70
C LEU A 134 -18.19 7.91 -5.44
N VAL A 135 -19.29 7.83 -4.69
CA VAL A 135 -20.66 8.10 -5.16
C VAL A 135 -21.27 9.17 -4.26
N PRO A 136 -21.91 10.21 -4.82
CA PRO A 136 -22.61 11.21 -4.01
C PRO A 136 -23.77 10.54 -3.27
N VAL A 137 -23.89 10.83 -1.98
CA VAL A 137 -25.09 10.57 -1.21
C VAL A 137 -26.12 11.58 -1.70
N ALA A 138 -27.11 11.13 -2.45
CA ALA A 138 -28.29 11.94 -2.72
C ALA A 138 -28.80 12.44 -1.37
N ARG A 139 -28.83 13.77 -1.19
CA ARG A 139 -29.47 14.37 -0.02
C ARG A 139 -30.91 13.88 -0.10
N ALA A 140 -31.33 13.02 0.83
CA ALA A 140 -32.72 12.67 0.98
C ALA A 140 -33.46 13.93 1.46
N ALA A 141 -33.68 14.87 0.54
CA ALA A 141 -34.85 15.71 0.58
C ALA A 141 -35.99 14.80 0.16
N GLY A 142 -37.02 14.67 0.99
CA GLY A 142 -38.17 13.80 0.77
C GLY A 142 -39.06 14.27 -0.38
N THR A 143 -38.53 14.28 -1.59
CA THR A 143 -39.30 14.47 -2.81
C THR A 143 -39.28 13.17 -3.58
N THR A 144 -40.45 12.53 -3.61
CA THR A 144 -40.82 11.50 -4.57
C THR A 144 -40.24 11.83 -5.95
N PRO A 145 -39.60 10.87 -6.66
CA PRO A 145 -39.05 11.14 -7.97
C PRO A 145 -40.19 11.51 -8.92
N HIS A 146 -40.27 12.78 -9.31
CA HIS A 146 -41.09 13.16 -10.44
C HIS A 146 -40.52 12.48 -11.69
N ALA A 147 -41.38 11.83 -12.46
CA ALA A 147 -41.06 11.10 -13.68
C ALA A 147 -40.35 11.95 -14.77
N ASN A 148 -40.21 13.26 -14.56
CA ASN A 148 -39.56 14.23 -15.45
C ASN A 148 -38.33 14.92 -14.83
N ALA A 149 -37.66 14.30 -13.86
CA ALA A 149 -36.41 14.87 -13.34
C ALA A 149 -35.35 14.92 -14.47
N PRO A 150 -34.76 16.11 -14.77
CA PRO A 150 -33.75 16.23 -15.82
C PRO A 150 -32.59 15.26 -15.53
N ALA A 151 -32.11 14.60 -16.58
CA ALA A 151 -30.97 13.70 -16.52
C ALA A 151 -29.86 14.35 -15.67
N ALA A 152 -29.37 13.62 -14.67
CA ALA A 152 -28.37 14.14 -13.74
C ALA A 152 -27.24 14.81 -14.55
N PRO A 153 -26.90 16.08 -14.25
CA PRO A 153 -25.88 16.78 -15.02
C PRO A 153 -24.59 15.95 -15.03
N PRO A 154 -23.88 15.89 -16.18
CA PRO A 154 -22.66 15.10 -16.28
C PRO A 154 -21.70 15.53 -15.17
N ALA A 155 -21.00 14.55 -14.60
CA ALA A 155 -20.05 14.80 -13.53
C ALA A 155 -19.07 15.90 -13.97
N ILE A 156 -19.03 17.01 -13.23
CA ILE A 156 -18.14 18.13 -13.53
C ILE A 156 -16.70 17.61 -13.37
N VAL A 157 -15.99 17.48 -14.49
CA VAL A 157 -14.60 17.04 -14.52
C VAL A 157 -13.71 18.27 -14.42
N PHE A 158 -12.80 18.29 -13.45
CA PHE A 158 -11.79 19.34 -13.34
C PHE A 158 -10.79 19.22 -14.50
N ASP A 159 -10.76 20.25 -15.36
CA ASP A 159 -9.85 20.38 -16.50
C ASP A 159 -8.82 21.49 -16.23
N GLY A 160 -7.99 21.27 -15.22
CA GLY A 160 -6.96 22.23 -14.80
C GLY A 160 -5.64 21.55 -14.45
N PRO A 161 -4.57 22.33 -14.18
CA PRO A 161 -3.29 21.76 -13.81
C PRO A 161 -3.42 20.96 -12.51
N VAL A 162 -2.84 19.75 -12.51
CA VAL A 162 -2.81 18.85 -11.36
C VAL A 162 -1.39 18.62 -10.89
N GLN A 163 -1.20 18.43 -9.60
CA GLN A 163 0.05 18.02 -8.99
C GLN A 163 -0.14 16.69 -8.24
N VAL A 164 0.97 16.05 -7.88
CA VAL A 164 0.91 14.84 -7.04
C VAL A 164 0.60 15.25 -5.61
N ARG A 165 -0.43 14.62 -5.03
CA ARG A 165 -0.85 14.88 -3.65
C ARG A 165 0.18 14.38 -2.66
N THR A 166 0.44 15.15 -1.60
CA THR A 166 1.18 14.61 -0.45
C THR A 166 0.30 13.60 0.30
N SER A 167 0.72 12.33 0.32
CA SER A 167 -0.06 11.23 0.90
C SER A 167 0.77 10.45 1.91
N VAL A 168 0.50 10.63 3.20
CA VAL A 168 1.16 9.88 4.29
C VAL A 168 0.98 8.37 4.11
N ALA A 169 -0.22 7.93 3.74
CA ALA A 169 -0.47 6.52 3.45
C ALA A 169 0.31 6.03 2.22
N GLY A 170 0.42 6.85 1.16
CA GLY A 170 1.25 6.53 0.00
C GLY A 170 2.73 6.40 0.36
N ILE A 171 3.24 7.27 1.23
CA ILE A 171 4.62 7.22 1.74
C ILE A 171 4.82 5.94 2.55
N ALA A 172 3.92 5.62 3.48
CA ALA A 172 4.03 4.42 4.29
C ALA A 172 4.02 3.15 3.43
N ILE A 173 3.12 3.04 2.45
CA ILE A 173 3.07 1.90 1.52
C ILE A 173 4.37 1.80 0.71
N ALA A 174 4.84 2.93 0.17
CA ALA A 174 6.08 2.96 -0.61
C ALA A 174 7.30 2.60 0.26
N ALA A 175 7.34 3.02 1.52
CA ALA A 175 8.42 2.75 2.46
C ALA A 175 8.46 1.29 2.93
N LEU A 176 7.30 0.63 3.06
CA LEU A 176 7.21 -0.76 3.52
C LEU A 176 7.64 -1.77 2.44
N MET A 177 7.40 -1.48 1.16
CA MET A 177 7.61 -2.44 0.07
C MET A 177 9.07 -2.89 -0.12
N PRO A 178 10.07 -1.99 -0.09
CA PRO A 178 11.48 -2.38 -0.11
C PRO A 178 11.87 -3.25 1.06
N THR A 179 11.35 -2.96 2.27
CA THR A 179 11.59 -3.80 3.44
C THR A 179 11.07 -5.20 3.19
N VAL A 180 9.83 -5.32 2.71
CA VAL A 180 9.20 -6.62 2.39
C VAL A 180 10.03 -7.37 1.35
N LEU A 181 10.49 -6.71 0.29
CA LEU A 181 11.34 -7.36 -0.71
C LEU A 181 12.73 -7.72 -0.18
N ALA A 182 13.40 -6.81 0.51
CA ALA A 182 14.75 -7.02 1.02
C ALA A 182 14.82 -8.03 2.17
N THR A 183 13.70 -8.29 2.86
CA THR A 183 13.62 -9.29 3.92
C THR A 183 13.01 -10.60 3.45
N LEU A 184 11.92 -10.59 2.68
CA LEU A 184 11.31 -11.86 2.24
C LEU A 184 12.09 -12.51 1.12
N LEU A 185 12.62 -11.75 0.16
CA LEU A 185 13.23 -12.31 -1.04
C LEU A 185 14.53 -13.08 -0.70
N PRO A 186 15.46 -12.57 0.12
CA PRO A 186 16.65 -13.33 0.49
C PRO A 186 16.31 -14.54 1.37
N TYR A 187 15.37 -14.42 2.32
CA TYR A 187 15.00 -15.54 3.18
C TYR A 187 14.23 -16.65 2.46
N THR A 188 13.57 -16.34 1.34
CA THR A 188 12.90 -17.34 0.48
C THR A 188 13.84 -17.90 -0.59
N LEU A 189 14.71 -17.09 -1.21
CA LEU A 189 15.61 -17.52 -2.27
C LEU A 189 16.88 -18.20 -1.77
N LEU A 190 17.47 -17.74 -0.66
CA LEU A 190 18.75 -18.26 -0.18
C LEU A 190 18.68 -19.76 0.19
N PRO A 191 17.63 -20.26 0.86
CA PRO A 191 17.47 -21.70 1.08
C PRO A 191 17.30 -22.50 -0.23
N LEU A 192 16.61 -21.92 -1.21
CA LEU A 192 16.39 -22.50 -2.53
C LEU A 192 17.69 -22.59 -3.35
N LEU A 193 18.57 -21.60 -3.23
CA LEU A 193 19.84 -21.52 -3.95
C LEU A 193 20.98 -22.32 -3.29
N MET A 194 20.98 -22.42 -1.95
CA MET A 194 22.06 -23.09 -1.20
C MET A 194 21.84 -24.59 -0.96
N HIS A 195 21.04 -25.27 -1.80
CA HIS A 195 20.68 -26.69 -1.60
C HIS A 195 20.20 -26.96 -0.17
N GLY A 196 19.22 -26.18 0.30
CA GLY A 196 18.42 -26.37 1.50
C GLY A 196 19.19 -26.86 2.73
N PHE A 197 19.62 -25.94 3.60
CA PHE A 197 20.07 -26.19 4.98
C PHE A 197 20.49 -27.66 5.23
N ALA A 198 21.63 -28.07 4.66
CA ALA A 198 22.05 -29.46 4.60
C ALA A 198 22.21 -30.12 5.99
N ASP A 199 22.28 -29.31 7.06
CA ASP A 199 22.26 -29.77 8.44
C ASP A 199 20.91 -29.48 9.13
N LYS A 200 20.31 -30.53 9.68
CA LYS A 200 19.07 -30.45 10.49
C LYS A 200 19.17 -29.42 11.62
N SER A 201 20.35 -29.20 12.21
CA SER A 201 20.51 -28.29 13.36
C SER A 201 20.42 -26.80 13.00
N THR A 202 20.88 -26.38 11.82
CA THR A 202 20.75 -24.99 11.35
C THR A 202 19.36 -24.74 10.78
N ALA A 203 18.75 -25.73 10.13
CA ALA A 203 17.37 -25.65 9.63
C ALA A 203 16.36 -25.31 10.75
N HIS A 204 16.50 -25.89 11.96
CA HIS A 204 15.60 -25.61 13.10
C HIS A 204 15.69 -24.18 13.65
N ILE A 205 16.87 -23.56 13.64
CA ILE A 205 17.08 -22.19 14.17
C ILE A 205 16.59 -21.14 13.15
N PHE A 206 16.80 -21.38 11.86
CA PHE A 206 16.37 -20.48 10.79
C PHE A 206 14.87 -20.60 10.44
N ALA A 207 14.26 -21.77 10.63
CA ALA A 207 12.85 -21.99 10.29
C ALA A 207 11.83 -21.47 11.32
N ALA A 208 12.19 -21.36 12.61
CA ALA A 208 11.19 -21.18 13.68
C ALA A 208 11.07 -19.76 14.26
N VAL A 209 12.13 -18.94 14.32
CA VAL A 209 12.12 -17.69 15.14
C VAL A 209 12.76 -16.48 14.45
N ILE A 210 13.82 -16.69 13.67
CA ILE A 210 14.61 -15.60 13.08
C ILE A 210 13.83 -14.79 12.02
N PRO A 211 13.06 -15.37 11.09
CA PRO A 211 12.50 -14.60 9.97
C PRO A 211 11.53 -13.50 10.42
N ALA A 212 10.66 -13.77 11.39
CA ALA A 212 9.68 -12.80 11.87
C ALA A 212 10.33 -11.70 12.72
N GLN A 213 11.28 -12.05 13.59
CA GLN A 213 11.99 -11.06 14.41
C GLN A 213 12.92 -10.19 13.56
N THR A 214 13.67 -10.78 12.62
CA THR A 214 14.51 -10.01 11.69
C THR A 214 13.67 -9.17 10.74
N PHE A 215 12.52 -9.67 10.27
CA PHE A 215 11.56 -8.86 9.50
C PHE A 215 11.10 -7.64 10.31
N MET A 216 10.70 -7.84 11.58
CA MET A 216 10.26 -6.75 12.45
C MET A 216 11.35 -5.71 12.72
N ILE A 217 12.56 -6.17 13.04
CA ILE A 217 13.72 -5.31 13.29
C ILE A 217 14.04 -4.51 12.01
N MET A 218 14.12 -5.19 10.87
CA MET A 218 14.39 -4.55 9.59
C MET A 218 13.28 -3.58 9.20
N MET A 219 12.02 -3.90 9.48
CA MET A 219 10.89 -3.00 9.26
C MET A 219 10.98 -1.74 10.10
N VAL A 220 11.24 -1.85 11.40
CA VAL A 220 11.39 -0.68 12.28
C VAL A 220 12.58 0.17 11.85
N ILE A 221 13.73 -0.46 11.56
CA ILE A 221 14.95 0.25 11.18
C ILE A 221 14.82 0.92 9.81
N SER A 222 14.14 0.30 8.85
CA SER A 222 14.06 0.81 7.47
C SER A 222 12.88 1.73 7.19
N VAL A 223 11.70 1.51 7.80
CA VAL A 223 10.48 2.25 7.43
C VAL A 223 10.61 3.74 7.71
N ILE A 224 11.22 4.13 8.84
CA ILE A 224 11.38 5.55 9.19
C ILE A 224 12.33 6.23 8.19
N PRO A 225 13.58 5.77 7.98
CA PRO A 225 14.46 6.33 6.95
C PRO A 225 13.86 6.30 5.55
N SER A 226 13.20 5.22 5.15
CA SER A 226 12.56 5.10 3.83
C SER A 226 11.40 6.09 3.65
N SER A 227 10.66 6.40 4.72
CA SER A 227 9.60 7.41 4.69
C SER A 227 10.16 8.81 4.52
N ILE A 228 11.25 9.13 5.23
CA ILE A 228 11.97 10.41 5.08
C ILE A 228 12.53 10.54 3.67
N PHE A 229 13.18 9.48 3.16
CA PHE A 229 13.68 9.43 1.79
C PHE A 229 12.55 9.68 0.77
N MET A 230 11.39 9.07 0.95
CA MET A 230 10.25 9.30 0.05
C MET A 230 9.68 10.70 0.13
N LEU A 231 9.67 11.34 1.30
CA LEU A 231 9.31 12.74 1.42
C LEU A 231 10.27 13.60 0.58
N CYS A 232 11.57 13.37 0.68
CA CYS A 232 12.56 14.06 -0.14
C CYS A 232 12.34 13.84 -1.65
N VAL A 233 12.17 12.59 -2.08
CA VAL A 233 11.89 12.24 -3.49
C VAL A 233 10.61 12.93 -3.98
N HIS A 234 9.55 12.96 -3.17
CA HIS A 234 8.30 13.64 -3.51
C HIS A 234 8.49 15.15 -3.67
N HIS A 235 9.19 15.80 -2.75
CA HIS A 235 9.46 17.23 -2.84
C HIS A 235 10.32 17.60 -4.04
N VAL A 236 11.36 16.81 -4.35
CA VAL A 236 12.19 16.99 -5.54
C VAL A 236 11.36 16.81 -6.82
N ALA A 237 10.60 15.72 -6.92
CA ALA A 237 9.75 15.47 -8.08
C ALA A 237 8.70 16.57 -8.28
N ARG A 238 8.12 17.08 -7.18
CA ARG A 238 7.16 18.18 -7.20
C ARG A 238 7.79 19.50 -7.62
N ALA A 239 8.99 19.83 -7.13
CA ALA A 239 9.75 21.01 -7.55
C ALA A 239 10.09 20.97 -9.05
N MET A 240 10.37 19.78 -9.59
CA MET A 240 10.60 19.56 -11.02
C MET A 240 9.30 19.44 -11.86
N SER A 241 8.13 19.67 -11.26
CA SER A 241 6.81 19.53 -11.91
C SER A 241 6.56 18.14 -12.54
N ARG A 242 7.18 17.09 -12.00
CA ARG A 242 7.05 15.71 -12.49
C ARG A 242 5.77 15.08 -12.00
N ARG A 243 5.09 14.34 -12.88
CA ARG A 243 3.74 13.82 -12.64
C ARG A 243 3.55 12.39 -13.11
N ARG A 244 4.47 11.81 -13.88
CA ARG A 244 4.34 10.45 -14.40
C ARG A 244 5.01 9.45 -13.44
N ALA A 245 4.51 8.22 -13.41
CA ALA A 245 5.03 7.17 -12.52
C ALA A 245 6.51 6.84 -12.81
N TRP A 246 6.90 6.79 -14.09
CA TRP A 246 8.28 6.51 -14.48
C TRP A 246 9.23 7.66 -14.09
N GLU A 247 8.77 8.91 -14.05
CA GLU A 247 9.59 10.05 -13.61
C GLU A 247 9.90 9.93 -12.12
N TYR A 248 8.90 9.58 -11.31
CA TYR A 248 9.10 9.28 -9.89
C TYR A 248 10.00 8.07 -9.68
N ALA A 249 9.87 7.03 -10.50
CA ALA A 249 10.75 5.87 -10.45
C ALA A 249 12.21 6.27 -10.77
N ALA A 250 12.43 7.07 -11.81
CA ALA A 250 13.77 7.53 -12.17
C ALA A 250 14.39 8.38 -11.05
N ILE A 251 13.64 9.35 -10.50
CA ILE A 251 14.13 10.21 -9.41
C ILE A 251 14.45 9.37 -8.17
N GLY A 252 13.55 8.46 -7.78
CA GLY A 252 13.76 7.58 -6.63
C GLY A 252 14.97 6.67 -6.82
N GLY A 253 15.13 6.08 -8.01
CA GLY A 253 16.26 5.21 -8.31
C GLY A 253 17.60 5.94 -8.32
N VAL A 254 17.67 7.11 -8.97
CA VAL A 254 18.88 7.95 -9.00
C VAL A 254 19.24 8.45 -7.59
N ALA A 255 18.26 8.90 -6.81
CA ALA A 255 18.49 9.35 -5.45
C ALA A 255 19.01 8.22 -4.54
N ALA A 256 18.42 7.03 -4.62
CA ALA A 256 18.87 5.88 -3.84
C ALA A 256 20.25 5.39 -4.26
N PHE A 257 20.54 5.36 -5.57
CA PHE A 257 21.88 5.06 -6.09
C PHE A 257 22.92 6.06 -5.56
N ALA A 258 22.62 7.36 -5.63
CA ALA A 258 23.52 8.41 -5.13
C ALA A 258 23.77 8.27 -3.62
N CYS A 259 22.72 8.01 -2.82
CA CYS A 259 22.88 7.76 -1.38
C CYS A 259 23.76 6.52 -1.10
N ALA A 260 23.50 5.42 -1.80
CA ALA A 260 24.29 4.19 -1.65
C ALA A 260 25.75 4.39 -2.09
N LEU A 261 25.99 5.19 -3.14
CA LEU A 261 27.33 5.54 -3.61
C LEU A 261 28.09 6.35 -2.57
N LEU A 262 27.47 7.36 -1.97
CA LEU A 262 28.08 8.14 -0.89
C LEU A 262 28.44 7.26 0.32
N LEU A 263 27.56 6.33 0.69
CA LEU A 263 27.83 5.37 1.75
C LEU A 263 28.96 4.39 1.39
N ALA A 264 29.02 3.95 0.13
CA ALA A 264 30.06 3.05 -0.36
C ALA A 264 31.46 3.69 -0.34
N LEU A 265 31.57 5.02 -0.44
CA LEU A 265 32.84 5.73 -0.28
C LEU A 265 33.39 5.60 1.15
N ALA A 266 32.51 5.52 2.15
CA ALA A 266 32.91 5.32 3.55
C ALA A 266 33.09 3.84 3.89
N VAL A 267 32.28 2.96 3.31
CA VAL A 267 32.31 1.51 3.53
C VAL A 267 32.28 0.80 2.18
N PRO A 268 33.45 0.48 1.59
CA PRO A 268 33.55 -0.04 0.22
C PRO A 268 32.74 -1.32 -0.04
N LEU A 269 32.52 -2.14 0.99
CA LEU A 269 31.69 -3.34 0.91
C LEU A 269 30.24 -3.05 0.49
N LEU A 270 29.72 -1.84 0.74
CA LEU A 270 28.35 -1.44 0.35
C LEU A 270 28.20 -1.21 -1.16
N SER A 271 29.30 -1.18 -1.93
CA SER A 271 29.24 -1.05 -3.39
C SER A 271 28.43 -2.16 -4.05
N ALA A 272 28.41 -3.37 -3.48
CA ALA A 272 27.56 -4.48 -3.93
C ALA A 272 26.06 -4.19 -3.85
N LEU A 273 25.65 -3.20 -3.04
CA LEU A 273 24.25 -2.81 -2.83
C LEU A 273 23.80 -1.66 -3.75
N LEU A 274 24.66 -1.11 -4.60
CA LEU A 274 24.31 0.02 -5.48
C LEU A 274 23.12 -0.29 -6.41
N VAL A 275 23.18 -1.42 -7.09
CA VAL A 275 22.10 -1.84 -8.02
C VAL A 275 20.82 -2.19 -7.25
N PRO A 276 20.85 -3.00 -6.17
CA PRO A 276 19.69 -3.20 -5.30
C PRO A 276 19.08 -1.91 -4.76
N ALA A 277 19.92 -0.96 -4.31
CA ALA A 277 19.45 0.33 -3.78
C ALA A 277 18.73 1.15 -4.85
N ALA A 278 19.31 1.25 -6.06
CA ALA A 278 18.68 1.93 -7.19
C ALA A 278 17.32 1.30 -7.55
N PHE A 279 17.25 -0.03 -7.57
CA PHE A 279 16.01 -0.76 -7.83
C PHE A 279 14.95 -0.47 -6.75
N CYS A 280 15.32 -0.56 -5.48
CA CYS A 280 14.44 -0.24 -4.35
C CYS A 280 13.94 1.21 -4.43
N GLY A 281 14.82 2.18 -4.66
CA GLY A 281 14.44 3.59 -4.81
C GLY A 281 13.47 3.83 -5.97
N ALA A 282 13.69 3.16 -7.10
CA ALA A 282 12.81 3.25 -8.25
C ALA A 282 11.42 2.67 -7.97
N LEU A 283 11.37 1.52 -7.30
CA LEU A 283 10.12 0.91 -6.88
C LEU A 283 9.36 1.83 -5.91
N MET A 284 10.03 2.39 -4.89
CA MET A 284 9.40 3.30 -3.94
C MET A 284 8.81 4.53 -4.65
N GLY A 285 9.56 5.14 -5.56
CA GLY A 285 9.09 6.26 -6.36
C GLY A 285 7.84 5.92 -7.19
N ALA A 286 7.89 4.82 -7.94
CA ALA A 286 6.78 4.36 -8.77
C ALA A 286 5.51 4.08 -7.95
N LEU A 287 5.67 3.35 -6.83
CA LEU A 287 4.57 2.98 -5.94
C LEU A 287 3.97 4.21 -5.26
N TYR A 288 4.81 5.09 -4.72
CA TYR A 288 4.33 6.33 -4.12
C TYR A 288 3.48 7.12 -5.10
N ARG A 289 3.97 7.32 -6.33
CA ARG A 289 3.21 8.07 -7.34
C ARG A 289 1.87 7.42 -7.65
N ARG A 290 1.82 6.09 -7.71
CA ARG A 290 0.60 5.31 -7.93
C ARG A 290 -0.42 5.47 -6.80
N PHE A 291 0.02 5.56 -5.55
CA PHE A 291 -0.87 5.61 -4.37
C PHE A 291 -1.19 7.02 -3.85
N ALA A 292 -0.29 7.97 -4.09
CA ALA A 292 -0.49 9.38 -3.74
C ALA A 292 -1.70 9.98 -4.46
N GLY A 293 -1.89 9.60 -5.73
CA GLY A 293 -2.90 10.19 -6.59
C GLY A 293 -2.53 11.61 -7.04
N LEU A 294 -3.49 12.27 -7.67
CA LEU A 294 -3.36 13.64 -8.16
C LEU A 294 -4.33 14.54 -7.41
N GLU A 295 -3.95 15.78 -7.21
CA GLU A 295 -4.79 16.86 -6.70
C GLU A 295 -4.66 18.10 -7.59
N PRO A 296 -5.66 18.98 -7.64
CA PRO A 296 -5.54 20.27 -8.30
C PRO A 296 -4.33 21.04 -7.78
N LEU A 297 -3.61 21.71 -8.68
CA LEU A 297 -2.56 22.65 -8.28
C LEU A 297 -3.21 23.77 -7.44
N PRO A 298 -2.68 24.11 -6.25
CA PRO A 298 -3.20 25.24 -5.49
C PRO A 298 -3.08 26.49 -6.35
N LEU A 299 -4.19 27.21 -6.50
CA LEU A 299 -4.16 28.52 -7.16
C LEU A 299 -3.26 29.43 -6.32
N PRO A 300 -2.42 30.28 -6.95
CA PRO A 300 -1.74 31.33 -6.22
C PRO A 300 -2.79 32.15 -5.45
N GLU A 301 -2.46 32.52 -4.21
CA GLU A 301 -3.27 33.47 -3.43
C GLU A 301 -3.54 34.73 -4.27
N LEU A 302 -4.70 35.36 -4.03
CA LEU A 302 -5.15 36.59 -4.70
C LEU A 302 -3.97 37.47 -5.12
N VAL A 303 -3.71 37.51 -6.44
CA VAL A 303 -2.71 38.39 -7.00
C VAL A 303 -3.23 39.81 -6.84
N VAL A 304 -2.75 40.51 -5.80
CA VAL A 304 -2.99 41.95 -5.65
C VAL A 304 -2.18 42.63 -6.75
N ALA A 305 -2.84 42.88 -7.88
CA ALA A 305 -2.26 43.66 -8.96
C ALA A 305 -2.16 45.11 -8.50
N SER A 306 -0.94 45.58 -8.26
CA SER A 306 -0.64 46.98 -7.92
C SER A 306 -0.80 47.93 -9.12
N ASP A 307 -0.84 47.40 -10.34
CA ASP A 307 -1.06 48.16 -11.58
C ASP A 307 -2.32 47.66 -12.32
N PRO A 308 -3.37 48.50 -12.46
CA PRO A 308 -4.58 48.17 -13.21
C PRO A 308 -4.31 47.83 -14.69
N ASN A 309 -3.22 48.33 -15.27
CA ASN A 309 -2.84 48.06 -16.66
C ASN A 309 -2.16 46.70 -16.85
N ALA A 310 -1.71 46.06 -15.76
CA ALA A 310 -1.19 44.70 -15.76
C ALA A 310 -2.32 43.64 -15.63
N LEU A 311 -3.57 44.07 -15.47
CA LEU A 311 -4.72 43.19 -15.40
C LEU A 311 -5.02 42.61 -16.79
N VAL A 312 -4.80 41.31 -16.90
CA VAL A 312 -5.04 40.58 -18.14
C VAL A 312 -6.52 40.17 -18.21
N SER A 313 -7.15 40.31 -19.39
CA SER A 313 -8.58 40.03 -19.60
C SER A 313 -8.98 38.59 -19.26
N ALA A 314 -10.27 38.37 -19.01
CA ALA A 314 -10.81 37.06 -18.60
C ALA A 314 -10.51 35.93 -19.61
N ASP A 315 -10.46 36.26 -20.90
CA ASP A 315 -10.23 35.32 -22.00
C ASP A 315 -8.76 35.16 -22.38
N HIS A 316 -7.84 35.71 -21.60
CA HIS A 316 -6.43 35.66 -21.96
C HIS A 316 -5.85 34.24 -21.82
N PRO A 317 -5.05 33.76 -22.79
CA PRO A 317 -4.55 32.38 -22.80
C PRO A 317 -3.74 31.95 -21.56
N SER A 318 -3.13 32.90 -20.84
CA SER A 318 -2.47 32.61 -19.55
C SER A 318 -3.45 32.28 -18.41
N ARG A 319 -4.70 32.76 -18.47
CA ARG A 319 -5.76 32.41 -17.50
C ARG A 319 -6.38 31.04 -17.78
N HIS A 320 -6.33 30.52 -19.02
CA HIS A 320 -6.72 29.13 -19.31
C HIS A 320 -5.83 28.09 -18.60
N GLN A 321 -4.64 28.49 -18.13
CA GLN A 321 -3.80 27.63 -17.28
C GLN A 321 -4.21 27.68 -15.79
N HIS A 322 -5.05 28.64 -15.39
CA HIS A 322 -5.45 28.88 -14.00
C HIS A 322 -6.96 29.17 -13.92
N GLY A 323 -7.78 28.14 -14.17
CA GLY A 323 -9.23 28.22 -14.01
C GLY A 323 -9.72 27.32 -12.87
N VAL A 324 -10.33 27.91 -11.83
CA VAL A 324 -11.41 27.26 -11.08
C VAL A 324 -12.51 28.30 -10.84
N ILE A 325 -13.63 28.12 -11.53
CA ILE A 325 -14.92 28.66 -11.13
C ILE A 325 -15.83 27.47 -10.91
N LEU A 326 -16.36 27.35 -9.70
CA LEU A 326 -17.65 26.72 -9.47
C LEU A 326 -18.44 27.59 -8.50
N SER A 327 -19.21 28.51 -9.09
CA SER A 327 -20.41 29.05 -8.44
C SER A 327 -21.61 28.27 -8.96
N ASN A 328 -22.31 27.62 -8.04
CA ASN A 328 -23.73 27.82 -7.82
C ASN A 328 -24.03 27.51 -6.35
#